data_AF-C5E8K9-F1
#
_entry.id   AF-C5E8K9-F1
#
_cell.length_a   1.000
_cell.length_b   1.000
_cell.length_c   1.000
_cell.angle_alpha   90.00
_cell.angle_beta   90.00
_cell.angle_gamma   90.00
#
_symmetry.space_group_name_H-M   'P 1'
#
loop_
_entity.id
_entity.type
_entity.pdbx_description
1 polymer ?
#
loop_
_entity_poly.entity_id
_entity_poly.type
_entity_poly.pdbx_seq_one_letter_code
_entity_poly.pdbx_strand_id
1 'polypeptide(L)'
;MGIGTPSYLGNGGFWWRSAPAYGLRVDHTPQVGAALSFLPGQDGADGTYGHVAVVEAVYGDGTFQISEMNWGGPWNMHYRTLTNLGQYWFVH
;
A
#
# COMPACT_ATOMS: atom_id res chain seq x y z
N MET A 1 2.40 10.70 10.67
CA MET A 1 1.35 9.98 11.42
C MET A 1 1.02 8.73 10.62
N GLY A 2 1.10 7.54 11.22
CA GLY A 2 0.80 6.27 10.54
C GLY A 2 -0.56 5.72 10.95
N ILE A 3 -1.20 5.00 10.05
CA ILE A 3 -2.38 4.19 10.33
C ILE A 3 -2.08 3.18 11.46
N GLY A 4 -2.96 3.07 12.44
CA GLY A 4 -2.91 2.03 13.46
C GLY A 4 -3.33 0.70 12.86
N THR A 5 -2.45 0.09 12.04
CA THR A 5 -2.75 -1.21 11.43
C THR A 5 -2.70 -2.29 12.50
N PRO A 6 -3.80 -3.05 12.71
CA PRO A 6 -3.72 -4.23 13.56
C PRO A 6 -2.71 -5.21 12.96
N SER A 7 -1.88 -5.83 13.80
CA SER A 7 -0.80 -6.75 13.41
C SER A 7 -1.27 -8.05 12.72
N TYR A 8 -2.57 -8.18 12.44
CA TYR A 8 -3.23 -9.40 11.95
C TYR A 8 -3.86 -9.25 10.55
N LEU A 9 -3.49 -8.20 9.79
CA LEU A 9 -4.01 -7.97 8.43
C LEU A 9 -3.55 -9.02 7.39
N GLY A 10 -2.55 -9.83 7.73
CA GLY A 10 -2.02 -10.90 6.88
C GLY A 10 -1.05 -10.38 5.81
N ASN A 11 -0.98 -11.09 4.68
CA ASN A 11 -0.07 -10.75 3.58
C ASN A 11 -0.47 -9.44 2.89
N GLY A 12 0.52 -8.73 2.35
CA GLY A 12 0.32 -7.38 1.82
C GLY A 12 -0.72 -7.25 0.72
N GLY A 13 -0.81 -8.24 -0.17
CA GLY A 13 -1.85 -8.27 -1.21
C GLY A 13 -3.25 -8.64 -0.73
N PHE A 14 -3.43 -8.97 0.55
CA PHE A 14 -4.73 -9.26 1.15
C PHE A 14 -5.27 -8.16 2.06
N TRP A 15 -4.47 -7.12 2.35
CA TRP A 15 -4.87 -6.03 3.24
C TRP A 15 -6.15 -5.34 2.76
N TRP A 16 -6.31 -5.13 1.46
CA TRP A 16 -7.55 -4.55 0.90
C TRP A 16 -8.82 -5.37 1.25
N ARG A 17 -8.68 -6.69 1.44
CA ARG A 17 -9.79 -7.60 1.73
C ARG A 17 -10.01 -7.81 3.23
N SER A 18 -8.93 -7.83 4.02
CA SER A 18 -8.99 -8.07 5.47
C SER A 18 -9.28 -6.79 6.24
N ALA A 19 -8.74 -5.65 5.82
CA ALA A 19 -8.87 -4.38 6.53
C ALA A 19 -10.33 -3.90 6.76
N PRO A 20 -11.27 -4.06 5.80
CA PRO A 20 -12.68 -3.73 6.05
C PRO A 20 -13.30 -4.55 7.18
N ALA A 21 -12.89 -5.82 7.34
CA ALA A 21 -13.35 -6.68 8.42
C ALA A 21 -12.87 -6.21 9.80
N TYR A 22 -11.81 -5.41 9.85
CA TYR A 22 -11.30 -4.76 11.06
C TYR A 22 -11.79 -3.31 11.22
N GLY A 23 -12.74 -2.86 10.38
CA GLY A 23 -13.31 -1.52 10.45
C GLY A 23 -12.46 -0.43 9.79
N LEU A 24 -11.41 -0.79 9.06
CA LEU A 24 -10.60 0.16 8.29
C LEU A 24 -11.29 0.45 6.95
N ARG A 25 -11.19 1.70 6.48
CA ARG A 25 -11.77 2.08 5.18
C ARG A 25 -10.81 1.65 4.09
N VAL A 26 -11.33 0.98 3.06
CA VAL A 26 -10.55 0.61 1.88
C VAL A 26 -11.18 1.22 0.64
N ASP A 27 -10.39 1.98 -0.10
CA ASP A 27 -10.82 2.63 -1.35
C ASP A 27 -9.64 2.83 -2.30
N HIS A 28 -9.88 3.53 -3.42
CA HIS A 28 -8.88 3.87 -4.42
C HIS A 28 -8.34 5.31 -4.27
N THR A 29 -8.54 5.92 -3.09
CA THR A 29 -8.15 7.32 -2.85
C THR A 29 -6.85 7.33 -2.05
N PRO A 30 -5.76 7.86 -2.62
CA PRO A 30 -4.51 8.00 -1.89
C PRO A 30 -4.68 9.03 -0.78
N GLN A 31 -4.15 8.73 0.40
CA GLN A 31 -4.10 9.67 1.51
C GLN A 31 -2.77 9.48 2.24
N VAL A 32 -2.14 10.58 2.63
CA VAL A 32 -0.90 10.54 3.41
C VAL A 32 -1.15 9.76 4.71
N GLY A 33 -0.30 8.76 4.97
CA GLY A 33 -0.41 7.84 6.10
C GLY A 33 -1.27 6.60 5.85
N ALA A 34 -1.94 6.49 4.70
CA ALA A 34 -2.66 5.28 4.30
C ALA A 34 -1.68 4.17 3.87
N ALA A 35 -2.08 2.92 4.04
CA ALA A 35 -1.32 1.78 3.56
C ALA A 35 -1.82 1.34 2.17
N LEU A 36 -0.90 1.27 1.22
CA LEU A 36 -1.13 0.75 -0.13
C LEU A 36 -1.00 -0.77 -0.15
N SER A 37 -2.01 -1.48 -0.65
CA SER A 37 -2.00 -2.93 -0.87
C SER A 37 -1.79 -3.23 -2.35
N PHE A 38 -0.67 -3.87 -2.68
CA PHE A 38 -0.39 -4.40 -4.02
C PHE A 38 -0.84 -5.85 -4.12
N LEU A 39 -1.66 -6.13 -5.11
CA LEU A 39 -2.06 -7.50 -5.44
C LEU A 39 -0.84 -8.34 -5.86
N PRO A 40 -0.90 -9.68 -5.73
CA PRO A 40 0.18 -10.55 -6.21
C PRO A 40 0.50 -10.32 -7.69
N GLY A 41 1.76 -10.04 -8.02
CA GLY A 41 2.22 -9.73 -9.38
C GLY A 41 1.93 -8.31 -9.87
N GLN A 42 1.28 -7.46 -9.07
CA GLN A 42 0.98 -6.08 -9.44
C GLN A 42 2.22 -5.20 -9.37
N ASP A 43 2.57 -4.55 -10.48
CA ASP A 43 3.63 -3.53 -10.54
C ASP A 43 5.01 -4.03 -10.07
N GLY A 44 5.27 -5.32 -10.30
CA GLY A 44 6.48 -6.05 -9.88
C GLY A 44 6.39 -6.71 -8.50
N ALA A 45 5.23 -6.65 -7.83
CA ALA A 45 5.06 -7.21 -6.50
C ALA A 45 5.21 -8.73 -6.52
N ASP A 46 5.57 -9.30 -5.37
CA ASP A 46 5.74 -10.74 -5.24
C ASP A 46 4.48 -11.47 -5.74
N GLY A 47 4.68 -12.42 -6.66
CA GLY A 47 3.59 -13.14 -7.32
C GLY A 47 2.74 -14.00 -6.40
N THR A 48 3.18 -14.24 -5.16
CA THR A 48 2.49 -15.07 -4.16
C THR A 48 1.91 -14.22 -3.04
N TYR A 49 2.66 -13.25 -2.53
CA TYR A 49 2.33 -12.49 -1.32
C TYR A 49 1.75 -11.10 -1.61
N GLY A 50 1.97 -10.55 -2.80
CA GLY A 50 1.74 -9.14 -3.08
C GLY A 50 2.75 -8.25 -2.34
N HIS A 51 2.40 -6.99 -2.10
CA HIS A 51 3.25 -6.04 -1.39
C HIS A 51 2.44 -5.02 -0.58
N VAL A 52 3.08 -4.37 0.40
CA VAL A 52 2.50 -3.21 1.11
C VAL A 52 3.48 -2.07 1.06
N ALA A 53 2.97 -0.87 0.80
CA ALA A 53 3.71 0.36 0.99
C ALA A 53 2.89 1.34 1.83
N VAL A 54 3.51 2.41 2.32
CA VAL A 54 2.83 3.52 2.99
C VAL A 54 2.86 4.74 2.09
N VAL A 55 1.75 5.46 2.01
CA VAL A 55 1.69 6.72 1.26
C VAL A 55 2.33 7.84 2.09
N GLU A 56 3.44 8.38 1.62
CA GLU A 56 4.16 9.49 2.26
C GLU A 56 3.67 10.85 1.76
N ALA A 57 3.29 10.95 0.48
CA ALA A 57 2.81 12.19 -0.12
C ALA A 57 1.78 11.91 -1.22
N VAL A 58 0.82 12.82 -1.40
CA VAL A 58 -0.13 12.81 -2.52
C VAL A 58 -0.02 14.14 -3.24
N TYR A 59 0.16 14.10 -4.55
CA TYR A 59 0.35 15.28 -5.39
C TYR A 59 -0.94 15.61 -6.16
N GLY A 60 -1.14 16.90 -6.44
CA GLY A 60 -2.35 17.39 -7.13
C GLY A 60 -2.44 17.02 -8.61
N ASP A 61 -1.38 16.44 -9.18
CA ASP A 61 -1.33 15.94 -10.55
C ASP A 61 -1.84 14.49 -10.70
N GLY A 62 -2.30 13.88 -9.60
CA GLY A 62 -2.78 12.50 -9.56
C GLY A 62 -1.68 11.46 -9.30
N THR A 63 -0.45 11.91 -9.04
CA THR A 63 0.64 11.05 -8.56
C THR A 63 0.73 11.04 -7.04
N PHE A 64 1.43 10.05 -6.50
CA PHE A 64 1.63 9.91 -5.07
C PHE A 64 2.96 9.22 -4.78
N GLN A 65 3.59 9.60 -3.67
CA GLN A 65 4.82 8.99 -3.20
C GLN A 65 4.50 7.93 -2.15
N ILE A 66 5.11 6.77 -2.33
CA ILE A 66 5.08 5.68 -1.37
C ILE A 66 6.46 5.41 -0.79
N SER A 67 6.48 4.95 0.45
CA SER A 67 7.63 4.31 1.10
C SER A 67 7.33 2.83 1.28
N GLU A 68 8.28 1.99 0.90
CA GLU A 68 8.14 0.55 0.99
C GLU A 68 9.45 -0.09 1.43
N MET A 69 9.38 -1.26 2.05
CA MET A 69 10.56 -1.94 2.57
C MET A 69 10.66 -3.31 1.90
N ASN A 70 11.88 -3.69 1.56
CA ASN A 70 12.25 -4.98 0.95
C ASN A 70 11.96 -5.15 -0.55
N TRP A 71 11.65 -4.08 -1.30
CA TRP A 71 11.45 -4.15 -2.76
C TRP A 71 12.72 -4.53 -3.58
N GLY A 72 13.90 -4.52 -2.96
CA GLY A 72 15.18 -4.84 -3.62
C GLY A 72 16.16 -5.61 -2.74
N GLY A 73 15.67 -6.26 -1.69
CA GLY A 73 16.47 -7.01 -0.73
C GLY A 73 16.13 -6.67 0.73
N PRO A 74 16.49 -7.55 1.70
CA PRO A 74 16.17 -7.34 3.10
C PRO A 74 16.72 -6.02 3.60
N TRP A 75 15.91 -5.26 4.34
CA TRP A 75 16.29 -3.99 4.99
C TRP A 75 16.49 -2.78 4.06
N ASN A 76 16.18 -2.92 2.78
CA ASN A 76 16.22 -1.79 1.86
C ASN A 76 14.89 -1.04 1.88
N MET A 77 14.93 0.19 2.37
CA MET A 77 13.83 1.14 2.22
C MET A 77 13.90 1.75 0.82
N HIS A 78 12.77 1.70 0.13
CA HIS A 78 12.63 2.19 -1.24
C HIS A 78 11.47 3.19 -1.29
N TYR A 79 11.62 4.20 -2.14
CA TYR A 79 10.60 5.20 -2.35
C TYR A 79 10.24 5.20 -3.83
N ARG A 80 8.95 5.13 -4.14
CA ARG A 80 8.45 5.22 -5.52
C ARG A 80 7.40 6.29 -5.62
N THR A 81 7.42 7.00 -6.73
CA THR A 81 6.29 7.80 -7.16
C THR A 81 5.45 6.96 -8.11
N LEU A 82 4.22 6.69 -7.73
CA LEU A 82 3.26 5.95 -8.52
C LEU A 82 2.20 6.90 -9.09
N THR A 83 1.55 6.42 -10.16
CA THR A 83 0.45 7.09 -10.84
C THR A 83 -0.70 6.10 -10.99
N ASN A 84 -1.85 6.51 -11.54
CA ASN A 84 -2.99 5.62 -11.78
C ASN A 84 -3.64 5.09 -10.48
N LEU A 85 -4.13 6.03 -9.67
CA LEU A 85 -4.75 5.78 -8.34
C LEU A 85 -5.79 4.66 -8.35
N GLY A 86 -6.60 4.57 -9.42
CA GLY A 86 -7.66 3.57 -9.56
C GLY A 86 -7.18 2.13 -9.66
N GLN A 87 -5.89 1.90 -9.89
CA GLN A 87 -5.32 0.56 -9.98
C GLN A 87 -5.01 -0.05 -8.60
N TYR A 88 -4.83 0.78 -7.57
CA TYR A 88 -4.35 0.32 -6.26
C TYR A 88 -5.39 0.48 -5.16
N TRP A 89 -5.25 -0.34 -4.13
CA TRP A 89 -6.13 -0.31 -2.96
C TRP A 89 -5.43 0.37 -1.78
N PHE A 90 -6.04 1.42 -1.26
CA PHE A 90 -5.56 2.17 -0.11
C PHE A 90 -6.40 1.82 1.11
N VAL A 91 -5.71 1.49 2.20
CA VAL A 91 -6.27 1.19 3.50
C VAL A 91 -6.03 2.39 4.42
N HIS A 92 -7.11 2.92 5.01
CA HIS A 92 -7.14 4.10 5.87
C HIS A 92 -7.51 3.76 7.31
#